data_AF-A0A6N1XHX2-F1
#
_entry.id   AF-A0A6N1XHX2-F1
#
_cell.length_a   1.000
_cell.length_b   1.000
_cell.length_c   1.000
_cell.angle_alpha   90.00
_cell.angle_beta   90.00
_cell.angle_gamma   90.00
#
_symmetry.space_group_name_H-M   'P 1'
#
loop_
_entity.id
_entity.type
_entity.pdbx_description
1 polymer ?
#
loop_
_entity_poly.entity_id
_entity_poly.type
_entity_poly.pdbx_seq_one_letter_code
_entity_poly.pdbx_strand_id
1 'polypeptide(L)'
;MSRHSDSIRLLLAQGPMPARQIVEKTDISQPTVSRALAALGDEVVRIGSGSAIHYALRDTTRGFASAPVFRVSDEGLIRALGTLVPVRPEGFVMVQADGVTLHSDGLPWWLFDMRPQGYLGRAYASTYAAALGLPANPEHWSDTEVIRALLAHGQDAVGNLLIGELARDRFIGMPAPHPADRAADYPALARRRPGKRPASSAGGEQPKFCAYTERGHVLVKFSAPDDNPVSERWRDLLLAEHLALSVLGVETGVFDLGGQRFLEVPRFDRVGQFGRIGVLSLRALDAEFIGNASAPWPSLVSRLAAEGHVDDDAVAGAALLWAFGTLIGNTDMHAGNLSFVNRHARPYQLAPAYDVLPMGFAPASGGAIVNTLPPASLSASVDGETWRAALRLAEIFVAKISDCDGFSSRFSPCIEAIRQHIDEAAIRIARLG
;
A
#
# COMPACT_ATOMS: atom_id res chain seq x y z
N MET A 1 21.05 13.70 39.35
CA MET A 1 19.75 13.76 38.66
C MET A 1 18.66 13.86 39.72
N SER A 2 17.72 14.81 39.60
CA SER A 2 16.78 15.14 40.69
C SER A 2 15.65 14.11 40.77
N ARG A 3 15.18 13.79 41.99
CA ARG A 3 14.01 12.93 42.26
C ARG A 3 12.78 13.31 41.41
N HIS A 4 12.62 14.59 41.11
CA HIS A 4 11.54 15.11 40.27
C HIS A 4 11.67 14.69 38.80
N SER A 5 12.91 14.59 38.27
CA SER A 5 13.14 14.15 36.88
C SER A 5 12.75 12.67 36.72
N ASP A 6 13.03 11.83 37.73
CA ASP A 6 12.65 10.42 37.71
C ASP A 6 11.13 10.23 37.78
N SER A 7 10.44 11.00 38.62
CA SER A 7 8.96 10.99 38.68
C SER A 7 8.34 11.41 37.34
N ILE A 8 8.88 12.45 36.69
CA ILE A 8 8.39 12.88 35.37
C ILE A 8 8.67 11.81 34.32
N ARG A 9 9.85 11.16 34.35
CA ARG A 9 10.19 10.06 33.43
C ARG A 9 9.19 8.91 33.55
N LEU A 10 8.82 8.51 34.77
CA LEU A 10 7.82 7.46 35.01
C LEU A 10 6.42 7.83 34.51
N LEU A 11 6.04 9.10 34.58
CA LEU A 11 4.76 9.58 34.04
C LEU A 11 4.77 9.59 32.51
N LEU A 12 5.81 10.16 31.90
CA LEU A 12 5.91 10.26 30.44
C LEU A 12 6.16 8.89 29.77
N ALA A 13 6.64 7.89 30.51
CA ALA A 13 6.70 6.51 30.03
C ALA A 13 5.30 5.92 29.74
N GLN A 14 4.23 6.51 30.29
CA GLN A 14 2.85 6.10 30.07
C GLN A 14 2.20 6.80 28.87
N GLY A 15 2.84 7.84 28.32
CA GLY A 15 2.39 8.53 27.11
C GLY A 15 2.66 10.04 27.13
N PRO A 16 2.42 10.73 25.99
CA PRO A 16 2.55 12.18 25.90
C PRO A 16 1.60 12.90 26.87
N MET A 17 2.11 13.90 27.60
CA MET A 17 1.29 14.68 28.56
C MET A 17 1.63 16.17 28.52
N PRO A 18 0.65 17.06 28.72
CA PRO A 18 0.91 18.49 28.89
C PRO A 18 1.50 18.78 30.27
N ALA A 19 2.26 19.86 30.39
CA ALA A 19 2.90 20.23 31.66
C ALA A 19 1.92 20.37 32.83
N ARG A 20 0.68 20.82 32.56
CA ARG A 20 -0.40 20.92 33.56
C ARG A 20 -0.73 19.58 34.20
N GLN A 21 -0.84 18.52 33.38
CA GLN A 21 -1.14 17.18 33.87
C GLN A 21 0.03 16.59 34.66
N ILE A 22 1.28 16.93 34.28
CA ILE A 22 2.48 16.54 35.04
C ILE A 22 2.47 17.20 36.42
N VAL A 23 2.17 18.50 36.49
CA VAL A 23 2.01 19.23 37.77
C VAL A 23 0.96 18.55 38.66
N GLU A 24 -0.23 18.29 38.12
CA GLU A 24 -1.33 17.65 38.85
C GLU A 24 -0.97 16.25 39.37
N LYS A 25 -0.33 15.41 38.55
CA LYS A 25 0.02 14.04 38.93
C LYS A 25 1.23 13.94 39.87
N THR A 26 2.11 14.94 39.88
CA THR A 26 3.31 14.95 40.73
C THR A 26 3.14 15.74 42.02
N ASP A 27 2.11 16.58 42.12
CA ASP A 27 1.92 17.56 43.21
C ASP A 27 3.14 18.49 43.39
N ILE A 28 3.80 18.84 42.29
CA ILE A 28 4.98 19.72 42.25
C ILE A 28 4.62 21.03 41.53
N SER A 29 5.16 22.16 42.00
CA SER A 29 4.92 23.46 41.37
C SER A 29 5.38 23.53 39.91
N GLN A 30 4.66 24.29 39.08
CA GLN A 30 4.95 24.46 37.65
C GLN A 30 6.40 24.93 37.35
N PRO A 31 7.02 25.86 38.10
CA PRO A 31 8.42 26.23 37.88
C PRO A 31 9.40 25.07 38.11
N THR A 32 9.07 24.17 39.04
CA THR A 32 9.90 23.00 39.33
C THR A 32 9.73 21.90 38.27
N VAL A 33 8.50 21.66 37.78
CA VAL A 33 8.26 20.79 36.63
C VAL A 33 8.98 21.32 35.38
N SER A 34 8.94 22.63 35.12
CA SER A 34 9.63 23.24 33.98
C SER A 34 11.15 23.07 34.06
N ARG A 35 11.75 23.27 35.24
CA ARG A 35 13.18 23.02 35.46
C ARG A 35 13.55 21.54 35.32
N ALA A 36 12.70 20.63 35.80
CA ALA A 36 12.93 19.20 35.69
C ALA A 36 12.81 18.71 34.24
N LEU A 37 11.83 19.20 33.46
CA LEU A 37 11.71 18.94 32.02
C LEU A 37 12.93 19.49 31.26
N ALA A 38 13.39 20.70 31.60
CA ALA A 38 14.61 21.26 31.00
C ALA A 38 15.86 20.42 31.34
N ALA A 39 15.93 19.86 32.55
CA ALA A 39 17.02 18.98 32.97
C ALA A 39 17.00 17.61 32.28
N LEU A 40 15.82 17.10 31.87
CA LEU A 40 15.71 15.89 31.06
C LEU A 40 16.24 16.10 29.63
N GLY A 41 16.28 17.34 29.13
CA GLY A 41 16.89 17.69 27.85
C GLY A 41 16.37 16.81 26.70
N ASP A 42 17.30 16.16 26.00
CA ASP A 42 17.02 15.32 24.84
C ASP A 42 16.25 14.03 25.16
N GLU A 43 16.10 13.64 26.44
CA GLU A 43 15.24 12.51 26.80
C GLU A 43 13.77 12.75 26.44
N VAL A 44 13.35 14.01 26.32
CA VAL A 44 11.96 14.40 26.09
C VAL A 44 11.81 15.13 24.75
N VAL A 45 10.76 14.79 24.02
CA VAL A 45 10.33 15.47 22.80
C VAL A 45 9.16 16.39 23.13
N ARG A 46 9.23 17.65 22.71
CA ARG A 46 8.13 18.61 22.81
C ARG A 46 7.24 18.47 21.58
N ILE A 47 5.93 18.37 21.78
CA ILE A 47 4.93 18.21 20.73
C ILE A 47 3.99 19.41 20.79
N GLY A 48 3.89 20.16 19.69
CA GLY A 48 3.06 21.36 19.57
C GLY A 48 3.75 22.62 20.11
N SER A 49 2.99 23.71 20.18
CA SER A 49 3.48 25.04 20.57
C SER A 49 2.53 25.75 21.55
N GLY A 50 3.07 26.70 22.32
CA GLY A 50 2.28 27.53 23.23
C GLY A 50 1.59 26.73 24.35
N SER A 51 0.29 26.94 24.54
CA SER A 51 -0.51 26.27 25.57
C SER A 51 -0.86 24.81 25.24
N ALA A 52 -0.68 24.38 23.98
CA ALA A 52 -0.98 23.02 23.53
C ALA A 52 0.23 22.06 23.61
N ILE A 53 1.33 22.47 24.25
CA ILE A 53 2.55 21.65 24.33
C ILE A 53 2.30 20.39 25.16
N HIS A 54 2.59 19.26 24.52
CA HIS A 54 2.75 17.97 25.16
C HIS A 54 4.23 17.59 25.21
N TYR A 55 4.60 16.80 26.19
CA TYR A 55 5.93 16.25 26.36
C TYR A 55 5.83 14.73 26.23
N ALA A 56 6.67 14.12 25.41
CA ALA A 56 6.75 12.67 25.25
C ALA A 56 8.17 12.21 25.59
N LEU A 57 8.29 11.04 26.24
CA LEU A 57 9.59 10.46 26.55
C LEU A 57 10.10 9.68 25.33
N ARG A 58 11.35 9.93 24.91
CA ARG A 58 12.00 9.13 23.86
C ARG A 58 12.13 7.67 24.27
N ASP A 59 11.95 6.77 23.31
CA ASP A 59 12.18 5.35 23.51
C ASP A 59 13.49 4.89 22.85
N THR A 60 14.56 4.83 23.64
CA THR A 60 15.88 4.36 23.19
C THR A 60 15.99 2.84 23.08
N THR A 61 14.95 2.09 23.48
CA THR A 61 14.98 0.62 23.50
C THR A 61 14.55 -0.02 22.18
N ARG A 62 14.11 0.80 21.21
CA ARG A 62 13.59 0.37 19.89
C ARG A 62 14.65 -0.06 18.86
N GLY A 63 15.93 -0.07 19.25
CA GLY A 63 17.05 -0.42 18.37
C GLY A 63 17.50 0.72 17.43
N PHE A 64 16.91 1.91 17.55
CA PHE A 64 17.38 3.16 16.93
C PHE A 64 16.92 4.36 17.77
N ALA A 65 17.70 5.44 17.80
CA ALA A 65 17.38 6.63 18.62
C ALA A 65 16.49 7.64 17.88
N SER A 66 16.69 7.76 16.57
CA SER A 66 15.87 8.55 15.64
C SER A 66 16.25 8.19 14.21
N ALA A 67 15.40 8.55 13.25
CA ALA A 67 15.61 8.29 11.83
C ALA A 67 15.33 9.55 11.02
N PRO A 68 16.31 10.13 10.29
CA PRO A 68 15.99 11.19 9.34
C PRO A 68 15.09 10.63 8.23
N VAL A 69 14.11 11.43 7.81
CA VAL A 69 13.17 11.10 6.74
C VAL A 69 13.42 12.03 5.58
N PHE A 70 13.60 11.44 4.41
CA PHE A 70 13.80 12.18 3.17
C PHE A 70 12.67 11.88 2.18
N ARG A 71 12.37 12.85 1.32
CA ARG A 71 11.48 12.71 0.17
C ARG A 71 12.30 12.76 -1.11
N VAL A 72 12.01 11.85 -2.03
CA VAL A 72 12.49 11.91 -3.42
C VAL A 72 11.41 12.60 -4.26
N SER A 73 11.79 13.63 -5.03
CA SER A 73 10.85 14.29 -5.96
C SER A 73 10.63 13.48 -7.24
N ASP A 74 9.73 13.92 -8.09
CA ASP A 74 9.51 13.40 -9.44
C ASP A 74 10.72 13.64 -10.37
N GLU A 75 11.59 14.60 -10.07
CA GLU A 75 12.89 14.75 -10.75
C GLU A 75 14.00 13.86 -10.15
N GLY A 76 13.71 13.10 -9.09
CA GLY A 76 14.69 12.24 -8.41
C GLY A 76 15.58 12.98 -7.41
N LEU A 77 15.20 14.20 -6.99
CA LEU A 77 15.96 14.99 -6.03
C LEU A 77 15.56 14.67 -4.59
N ILE A 78 16.54 14.59 -3.70
CA ILE A 78 16.32 14.30 -2.28
C ILE A 78 16.08 15.61 -1.52
N ARG A 79 15.02 15.66 -0.73
CA ARG A 79 14.71 16.75 0.21
C ARG A 79 14.52 16.19 1.61
N ALA A 80 15.14 16.82 2.61
CA ALA A 80 14.90 16.46 4.00
C ALA A 80 13.47 16.86 4.40
N LEU A 81 12.73 15.93 5.00
CA LEU A 81 11.42 16.21 5.58
C LEU A 81 11.48 16.46 7.08
N GLY A 82 12.45 15.84 7.76
CA GLY A 82 12.62 15.95 9.20
C GLY A 82 13.14 14.67 9.82
N THR A 83 12.85 14.45 11.10
CA THR A 83 13.36 13.34 11.89
C THR A 83 12.23 12.63 12.61
N LEU A 84 12.14 11.31 12.42
CA LEU A 84 11.21 10.44 13.12
C LEU A 84 11.85 9.94 14.43
N VAL A 85 11.21 10.20 15.56
CA VAL A 85 11.72 9.86 16.90
C VAL A 85 10.76 8.87 17.55
N PRO A 86 11.22 7.66 17.93
CA PRO A 86 10.40 6.73 18.71
C PRO A 86 10.16 7.29 20.11
N VAL A 87 8.92 7.19 20.60
CA VAL A 87 8.50 7.66 21.93
C VAL A 87 7.74 6.59 22.71
N ARG A 88 7.60 6.80 24.02
CA ARG A 88 6.88 5.91 24.94
C ARG A 88 5.39 6.25 25.05
N PRO A 89 4.52 5.27 25.39
CA PRO A 89 4.84 3.85 25.57
C PRO A 89 5.10 3.13 24.24
N GLU A 90 4.37 3.54 23.21
CA GLU A 90 4.49 3.18 21.79
C GLU A 90 4.42 4.49 20.96
N GLY A 91 4.69 4.39 19.66
CA GLY A 91 4.47 5.50 18.73
C GLY A 91 5.71 6.30 18.36
N PHE A 92 5.48 7.37 17.60
CA PHE A 92 6.53 8.20 17.01
C PHE A 92 6.16 9.68 17.04
N VAL A 93 7.18 10.53 17.14
CA VAL A 93 7.07 11.95 16.85
C VAL A 93 7.87 12.26 15.59
N MET A 94 7.20 12.78 14.56
CA MET A 94 7.85 13.38 13.40
C MET A 94 8.16 14.84 13.72
N VAL A 95 9.45 15.17 13.81
CA VAL A 95 9.95 16.55 13.92
C VAL A 95 10.28 17.03 12.51
N GLN A 96 9.41 17.83 11.91
CA GLN A 96 9.55 18.32 10.55
C GLN A 96 10.67 19.36 10.43
N ALA A 97 11.20 19.54 9.22
CA ALA A 97 12.29 20.48 8.94
C ALA A 97 11.92 21.96 9.22
N ASP A 98 10.62 22.29 9.20
CA ASP A 98 10.08 23.60 9.57
C ASP A 98 9.82 23.77 11.08
N GLY A 99 10.12 22.74 11.88
CA GLY A 99 9.95 22.72 13.33
C GLY A 99 8.58 22.23 13.82
N VAL A 100 7.65 21.92 12.92
CA VAL A 100 6.36 21.33 13.30
C VAL A 100 6.58 19.90 13.82
N THR A 101 5.90 19.54 14.90
CA THR A 101 6.03 18.23 15.54
C THR A 101 4.68 17.51 15.53
N LEU A 102 4.64 16.32 14.95
CA LEU A 102 3.43 15.53 14.81
C LEU A 102 3.60 14.20 15.54
N HIS A 103 2.68 13.90 16.46
CA HIS A 103 2.67 12.64 17.19
C HIS A 103 1.78 11.61 16.49
N SER A 104 2.18 10.35 16.51
CA SER A 104 1.40 9.19 16.08
C SER A 104 1.51 8.10 17.13
N ASP A 105 0.37 7.50 17.51
CA ASP A 105 0.32 6.46 18.54
C ASP A 105 0.99 5.13 18.11
N GLY A 106 1.13 4.94 16.80
CA GLY A 106 1.87 3.85 16.17
C GLY A 106 2.62 4.35 14.94
N LEU A 107 2.88 3.47 13.97
CA LEU A 107 3.51 3.84 12.71
C LEU A 107 2.70 4.97 12.05
N PRO A 108 3.33 6.11 11.70
CA PRO A 108 2.64 7.18 11.01
C PRO A 108 1.95 6.66 9.74
N TRP A 109 0.69 7.06 9.52
CA TRP A 109 -0.15 6.55 8.43
C TRP A 109 0.49 6.75 7.04
N TRP A 110 1.29 7.79 6.85
CA TRP A 110 2.04 8.07 5.60
C TRP A 110 3.25 7.14 5.38
N LEU A 111 3.55 6.24 6.33
CA LEU A 111 4.50 5.14 6.18
C LEU A 111 3.80 3.78 6.05
N PHE A 112 2.48 3.73 6.14
CA PHE A 112 1.75 2.47 6.25
C PHE A 112 1.95 1.55 5.05
N ASP A 113 2.00 2.12 3.84
CA ASP A 113 2.18 1.36 2.60
C ASP A 113 3.63 0.95 2.34
N MET A 114 4.59 1.48 3.10
CA MET A 114 6.00 1.07 3.04
C MET A 114 6.26 -0.24 3.81
N ARG A 115 5.31 -0.72 4.60
CA ARG A 115 5.41 -1.99 5.33
C ARG A 115 5.73 -3.12 4.34
N PRO A 116 6.78 -3.93 4.60
CA PRO A 116 6.96 -5.18 3.88
C PRO A 116 5.74 -6.07 4.11
N GLN A 117 4.96 -6.31 3.06
CA GLN A 117 3.74 -7.13 3.13
C GLN A 117 3.56 -7.94 1.85
N GLY A 118 2.69 -8.93 1.93
CA GLY A 118 2.35 -9.80 0.80
C GLY A 118 3.57 -10.53 0.20
N TYR A 119 3.52 -10.83 -1.10
CA TYR A 119 4.54 -11.66 -1.77
C TYR A 119 5.95 -11.05 -1.67
N LEU A 120 6.09 -9.75 -1.99
CA LEU A 120 7.38 -9.06 -1.93
C LEU A 120 7.89 -8.93 -0.49
N GLY A 121 7.00 -8.63 0.46
CA GLY A 121 7.34 -8.58 1.88
C GLY A 121 7.84 -9.92 2.42
N ARG A 122 7.15 -11.03 2.08
CA ARG A 122 7.59 -12.37 2.49
C ARG A 122 8.89 -12.81 1.83
N ALA A 123 9.10 -12.47 0.56
CA ALA A 123 10.38 -12.72 -0.11
C ALA A 123 11.52 -11.90 0.54
N TYR A 124 11.24 -10.67 0.96
CA TYR A 124 12.17 -9.85 1.73
C TYR A 124 12.48 -10.49 3.10
N ALA A 125 11.45 -10.84 3.87
CA ALA A 125 11.61 -11.42 5.20
C ALA A 125 12.35 -12.76 5.17
N SER A 126 12.05 -13.64 4.20
CA SER A 126 12.76 -14.92 4.05
C SER A 126 14.25 -14.75 3.79
N THR A 127 14.65 -13.64 3.17
CA THR A 127 16.05 -13.34 2.85
C THR A 127 16.77 -12.63 4.00
N TYR A 128 16.11 -11.64 4.64
CA TYR A 128 16.79 -10.67 5.51
C TYR A 128 16.32 -10.68 6.97
N ALA A 129 15.15 -11.24 7.30
CA ALA A 129 14.59 -11.11 8.65
C ALA A 129 15.50 -11.71 9.73
N ALA A 130 16.06 -12.90 9.49
CA ALA A 130 16.95 -13.56 10.44
C ALA A 130 18.21 -12.72 10.74
N ALA A 131 18.84 -12.15 9.72
CA ALA A 131 20.03 -11.31 9.87
C ALA A 131 19.73 -9.99 10.62
N LEU A 132 18.49 -9.51 10.54
CA LEU A 132 18.02 -8.32 11.24
C LEU A 132 17.45 -8.61 12.64
N GLY A 133 17.37 -9.89 13.04
CA GLY A 133 16.71 -10.30 14.28
C GLY A 133 15.21 -9.96 14.29
N LEU A 134 14.54 -10.12 13.13
CA LEU A 134 13.11 -9.88 12.95
C LEU A 134 12.35 -11.22 12.83
N PRO A 135 11.05 -11.26 13.16
CA PRO A 135 10.21 -12.43 12.93
C PRO A 135 10.18 -12.86 11.46
N ALA A 136 10.00 -14.16 11.19
CA ALA A 136 10.01 -14.68 9.83
C ALA A 136 8.82 -14.22 8.96
N ASN A 137 7.65 -13.98 9.59
CA ASN A 137 6.45 -13.51 8.90
C ASN A 137 6.31 -11.99 9.07
N PRO A 138 6.43 -11.18 7.99
CA PRO A 138 6.37 -9.73 8.09
C PRO A 138 4.98 -9.18 8.42
N GLU A 139 3.91 -9.96 8.19
CA GLU A 139 2.55 -9.58 8.59
C GLU A 139 2.38 -9.46 10.12
N HIS A 140 3.30 -10.04 10.90
CA HIS A 140 3.30 -9.97 12.37
C HIS A 140 4.31 -8.95 12.91
N TRP A 141 4.97 -8.17 12.05
CA TRP A 141 5.94 -7.18 12.50
C TRP A 141 5.24 -6.02 13.20
N SER A 142 5.74 -5.69 14.39
CA SER A 142 5.44 -4.45 15.06
C SER A 142 5.91 -3.24 14.24
N ASP A 143 5.36 -2.07 14.55
CA ASP A 143 5.73 -0.82 13.88
C ASP A 143 7.23 -0.48 14.02
N THR A 144 7.83 -0.88 15.14
CA THR A 144 9.28 -0.75 15.37
C THR A 144 10.07 -1.65 14.42
N GLU A 145 9.65 -2.90 14.24
CA GLU A 145 10.30 -3.86 13.36
C GLU A 145 10.18 -3.45 11.89
N VAL A 146 9.06 -2.85 11.51
CA VAL A 146 8.89 -2.20 10.20
C VAL A 146 9.93 -1.09 10.00
N ILE A 147 10.06 -0.15 10.94
CA ILE A 147 11.06 0.92 10.80
C ILE A 147 12.49 0.36 10.77
N ARG A 148 12.81 -0.64 11.60
CA ARG A 148 14.13 -1.30 11.56
C ARG A 148 14.42 -1.93 10.20
N ALA A 149 13.42 -2.57 9.59
CA ALA A 149 13.55 -3.11 8.24
C ALA A 149 13.75 -2.01 7.19
N LEU A 150 13.02 -0.89 7.28
CA LEU A 150 13.16 0.25 6.37
C LEU A 150 14.50 0.99 6.53
N LEU A 151 15.00 1.12 7.75
CA LEU A 151 16.35 1.64 8.02
C LEU A 151 17.43 0.77 7.37
N ALA A 152 17.23 -0.56 7.38
CA ALA A 152 18.17 -1.50 6.81
C ALA A 152 18.07 -1.61 5.28
N HIS A 153 16.87 -1.61 4.68
CA HIS A 153 16.64 -1.89 3.25
C HIS A 153 15.48 -1.11 2.61
N GLY A 154 15.20 0.11 3.05
CA GLY A 154 14.07 0.93 2.58
C GLY A 154 14.32 1.71 1.28
N GLN A 155 15.46 1.52 0.60
CA GLN A 155 15.82 2.37 -0.53
C GLN A 155 14.89 2.24 -1.75
N ASP A 156 14.12 1.16 -1.92
CA ASP A 156 13.16 0.97 -3.03
C ASP A 156 11.76 0.58 -2.52
N ALA A 157 11.37 1.07 -1.35
CA ALA A 157 10.02 0.92 -0.83
C ALA A 157 8.97 1.63 -1.73
N VAL A 158 7.70 1.28 -1.52
CA VAL A 158 6.55 1.96 -2.17
C VAL A 158 6.54 3.44 -1.84
N GLY A 159 6.14 4.27 -2.80
CA GLY A 159 6.06 5.71 -2.62
C GLY A 159 7.41 6.41 -2.77
N ASN A 160 7.58 7.55 -2.11
CA ASN A 160 8.69 8.47 -2.35
C ASN A 160 9.55 8.80 -1.12
N LEU A 161 9.42 8.04 -0.04
CA LEU A 161 10.15 8.30 1.19
C LEU A 161 11.37 7.39 1.36
N LEU A 162 12.40 7.93 1.98
CA LEU A 162 13.59 7.21 2.42
C LEU A 162 13.74 7.41 3.93
N ILE A 163 13.90 6.31 4.67
CA ILE A 163 14.01 6.31 6.13
C ILE A 163 15.45 5.98 6.51
N GLY A 164 16.13 6.94 7.13
CA GLY A 164 17.52 6.83 7.54
C GLY A 164 18.54 7.24 6.47
N GLU A 165 19.74 7.59 6.93
CA GLU A 165 20.87 7.95 6.06
C GLU A 165 21.27 6.80 5.13
N LEU A 166 21.22 5.56 5.59
CA LEU A 166 21.59 4.40 4.76
C LEU A 166 20.70 4.27 3.52
N ALA A 167 19.39 4.49 3.66
CA ALA A 167 18.47 4.47 2.52
C ALA A 167 18.75 5.63 1.56
N ARG A 168 19.07 6.82 2.09
CA ARG A 168 19.50 7.99 1.32
C ARG A 168 20.79 7.73 0.54
N ASP A 169 21.83 7.26 1.20
CA ASP A 169 23.14 7.04 0.61
C ASP A 169 23.08 5.95 -0.47
N ARG A 170 22.30 4.89 -0.23
CA ARG A 170 22.04 3.85 -1.25
C ARG A 170 21.27 4.39 -2.45
N PHE A 171 20.32 5.30 -2.24
CA PHE A 171 19.63 5.95 -3.35
C PHE A 171 20.59 6.83 -4.16
N ILE A 172 21.46 7.59 -3.51
CA ILE A 172 22.47 8.42 -4.20
C ILE A 172 23.47 7.55 -4.99
N GLY A 173 23.90 6.43 -4.39
CA GLY A 173 24.88 5.53 -4.99
C GLY A 173 24.30 4.50 -5.96
N MET A 174 22.98 4.47 -6.17
CA MET A 174 22.39 3.45 -7.05
C MET A 174 22.72 3.77 -8.52
N PRO A 175 23.12 2.78 -9.32
CA PRO A 175 23.31 2.99 -10.75
C PRO A 175 21.98 3.31 -11.42
N ALA A 176 22.04 3.99 -12.57
CA ALA A 176 20.87 4.14 -13.41
C ALA A 176 20.30 2.75 -13.76
N PRO A 177 18.97 2.57 -13.67
CA PRO A 177 18.35 1.30 -14.02
C PRO A 177 18.54 1.05 -15.52
N HIS A 178 18.76 -0.22 -15.86
CA HIS A 178 18.92 -0.65 -17.25
C HIS A 178 17.67 -1.40 -17.69
N PRO A 179 17.15 -1.17 -18.92
CA PRO A 179 16.05 -1.94 -19.45
C PRO A 179 16.36 -3.44 -19.43
N ALA A 180 15.46 -4.24 -18.87
CA ALA A 180 15.56 -5.69 -18.85
C ALA A 180 15.34 -6.27 -20.25
N ASP A 181 16.13 -7.28 -20.61
CA ASP A 181 15.80 -8.18 -21.72
C ASP A 181 14.71 -9.12 -21.23
N ARG A 182 13.46 -8.83 -21.60
CA ARG A 182 12.28 -9.60 -21.15
C ARG A 182 12.44 -11.10 -21.36
N ALA A 183 12.98 -11.53 -22.50
CA ALA A 183 13.07 -12.95 -22.83
C ALA A 183 14.06 -13.70 -21.92
N ALA A 184 15.18 -13.05 -21.56
CA ALA A 184 16.20 -13.64 -20.71
C ALA A 184 15.95 -13.38 -19.21
N ASP A 185 15.67 -12.13 -18.85
CA ASP A 185 15.64 -11.64 -17.48
C ASP A 185 14.36 -12.05 -16.74
N TYR A 186 13.20 -12.08 -17.38
CA TYR A 186 11.95 -12.35 -16.67
C TYR A 186 11.89 -13.78 -16.13
N PRO A 187 12.19 -14.83 -16.94
CA PRO A 187 12.30 -16.19 -16.42
C PRO A 187 13.40 -16.31 -15.35
N ALA A 188 14.53 -15.60 -15.50
CA ALA A 188 15.62 -15.64 -14.53
C ALA A 188 15.22 -14.99 -13.18
N LEU A 189 14.56 -13.84 -13.21
CA LEU A 189 14.07 -13.13 -12.02
C LEU A 189 12.97 -13.94 -11.31
N ALA A 190 12.06 -14.57 -12.06
CA ALA A 190 11.04 -15.45 -11.49
C ALA A 190 11.65 -16.64 -10.74
N ARG A 191 12.74 -17.24 -11.25
CA ARG A 191 13.44 -18.37 -10.60
C ARG A 191 14.21 -17.97 -9.34
N ARG A 192 14.75 -16.74 -9.28
CA ARG A 192 15.62 -16.26 -8.18
C ARG A 192 14.86 -15.92 -6.89
N ARG A 193 13.53 -15.82 -6.92
CA ARG A 193 12.77 -15.34 -5.76
C ARG A 193 12.57 -16.44 -4.70
N PRO A 194 13.04 -16.23 -3.45
CA PRO A 194 12.85 -17.18 -2.37
C PRO A 194 11.40 -17.16 -1.87
N GLY A 195 10.85 -18.34 -1.63
CA GLY A 195 9.48 -18.58 -1.16
C GLY A 195 9.07 -20.01 -1.47
N LYS A 196 8.01 -20.54 -0.83
CA LYS A 196 7.41 -21.82 -1.25
C LYS A 196 7.17 -21.76 -2.76
N ARG A 197 7.45 -22.87 -3.47
CA ARG A 197 7.27 -22.97 -4.93
C ARG A 197 5.93 -22.36 -5.33
N PRO A 198 5.84 -21.65 -6.47
CA PRO A 198 4.60 -21.05 -6.98
C PRO A 198 3.36 -21.97 -6.94
N ALA A 199 3.55 -23.29 -6.97
CA ALA A 199 2.52 -24.30 -6.74
C ALA A 199 1.76 -24.19 -5.38
N SER A 200 2.24 -23.42 -4.39
CA SER A 200 1.54 -23.22 -3.11
C SER A 200 0.75 -21.91 -3.01
N SER A 201 0.58 -21.16 -4.11
CA SER A 201 -0.21 -19.91 -4.14
C SER A 201 -1.73 -20.16 -4.16
N ALA A 202 -2.19 -21.21 -3.47
CA ALA A 202 -3.61 -21.37 -3.16
C ALA A 202 -4.09 -20.24 -2.21
N GLY A 203 -3.17 -19.53 -1.55
CA GLY A 203 -3.45 -18.40 -0.64
C GLY A 203 -3.58 -17.02 -1.29
N GLY A 204 -4.01 -16.93 -2.56
CA GLY A 204 -4.45 -15.68 -3.20
C GLY A 204 -3.38 -14.65 -3.60
N GLU A 205 -2.17 -14.71 -3.05
CA GLU A 205 -1.15 -13.72 -3.37
C GLU A 205 -0.31 -14.04 -4.61
N GLN A 206 -0.41 -13.17 -5.60
CA GLN A 206 0.23 -13.34 -6.91
C GLN A 206 1.75 -13.04 -6.87
N PRO A 207 2.61 -13.95 -7.38
CA PRO A 207 4.03 -13.72 -7.51
C PRO A 207 4.36 -12.49 -8.36
N LYS A 208 5.28 -11.66 -7.89
CA LYS A 208 5.66 -10.41 -8.57
C LYS A 208 7.10 -9.96 -8.28
N PHE A 209 7.68 -9.17 -9.18
CA PHE A 209 8.96 -8.48 -9.01
C PHE A 209 8.95 -7.11 -9.71
N CYS A 210 9.81 -6.19 -9.26
CA CYS A 210 10.04 -4.92 -9.95
C CYS A 210 11.11 -5.08 -11.02
N ALA A 211 10.95 -4.39 -12.14
CA ALA A 211 11.94 -4.29 -13.21
C ALA A 211 11.91 -2.90 -13.85
N TYR A 212 12.90 -2.60 -14.69
CA TYR A 212 12.93 -1.43 -15.54
C TYR A 212 12.90 -1.87 -17.00
N THR A 213 12.20 -1.14 -17.86
CA THR A 213 12.08 -1.43 -19.29
C THR A 213 12.18 -0.12 -20.09
N GLU A 214 12.14 -0.21 -21.41
CA GLU A 214 12.03 0.98 -22.29
C GLU A 214 10.81 1.87 -21.96
N ARG A 215 9.77 1.30 -21.32
CA ARG A 215 8.58 2.03 -20.85
C ARG A 215 8.75 2.62 -19.45
N GLY A 216 9.90 2.45 -18.81
CA GLY A 216 10.20 2.86 -17.45
C GLY A 216 10.02 1.74 -16.42
N HIS A 217 9.77 2.13 -15.16
CA HIS A 217 9.61 1.22 -14.03
C HIS A 217 8.31 0.43 -14.13
N VAL A 218 8.40 -0.90 -13.97
CA VAL A 218 7.26 -1.81 -14.03
C VAL A 218 7.25 -2.76 -12.84
N LEU A 219 6.05 -3.17 -12.45
CA LEU A 219 5.80 -4.31 -11.59
C LEU A 219 5.36 -5.47 -12.48
N VAL A 220 6.14 -6.55 -12.47
CA VAL A 220 5.88 -7.75 -13.27
C VAL A 220 5.25 -8.80 -12.38
N LYS A 221 4.01 -9.17 -12.68
CA LYS A 221 3.31 -10.30 -12.05
C LYS A 221 3.46 -11.54 -12.91
N PHE A 222 3.54 -12.73 -12.32
CA PHE A 222 3.80 -13.93 -13.11
C PHE A 222 3.13 -15.20 -12.56
N SER A 223 2.81 -16.13 -13.46
CA SER A 223 2.24 -17.43 -13.12
C SER A 223 3.33 -18.40 -12.66
N ALA A 224 2.92 -19.49 -11.99
CA ALA A 224 3.76 -20.66 -11.83
C ALA A 224 4.12 -21.28 -13.21
N PRO A 225 5.30 -21.95 -13.33
CA PRO A 225 5.68 -22.67 -14.55
C PRO A 225 5.00 -24.03 -14.66
N ASP A 226 4.39 -24.52 -13.59
CA ASP A 226 3.78 -25.84 -13.55
C ASP A 226 2.64 -25.95 -14.59
N ASP A 227 2.56 -27.11 -15.22
CA ASP A 227 1.46 -27.47 -16.11
C ASP A 227 0.36 -28.17 -15.31
N ASN A 228 -0.45 -27.37 -14.61
CA ASN A 228 -1.59 -27.85 -13.84
C ASN A 228 -2.75 -26.84 -13.89
N PRO A 229 -4.00 -27.27 -13.57
CA PRO A 229 -5.17 -26.40 -13.66
C PRO A 229 -5.09 -25.11 -12.84
N VAL A 230 -4.39 -25.13 -11.70
CA VAL A 230 -4.21 -23.95 -10.83
C VAL A 230 -3.31 -22.92 -11.51
N SER A 231 -2.19 -23.37 -12.08
CA SER A 231 -1.22 -22.51 -12.75
C SER A 231 -1.77 -21.97 -14.06
N GLU A 232 -2.50 -22.81 -14.80
CA GLU A 232 -3.28 -22.40 -15.98
C GLU A 232 -4.30 -21.32 -15.63
N ARG A 233 -5.07 -21.50 -14.55
CA ARG A 233 -6.01 -20.49 -14.06
C ARG A 233 -5.33 -19.16 -13.76
N TRP A 234 -4.16 -19.16 -13.13
CA TRP A 234 -3.41 -17.93 -12.88
C TRP A 234 -2.88 -17.28 -14.16
N ARG A 235 -2.53 -18.04 -15.21
CA ARG A 235 -2.21 -17.49 -16.53
C ARG A 235 -3.43 -16.79 -17.15
N ASP A 236 -4.61 -17.40 -17.03
CA ASP A 236 -5.84 -16.79 -17.51
C ASP A 236 -6.19 -15.51 -16.73
N LEU A 237 -6.06 -15.52 -15.41
CA LEU A 237 -6.32 -14.34 -14.56
C LEU A 237 -5.36 -13.17 -14.85
N LEU A 238 -4.10 -13.45 -15.16
CA LEU A 238 -3.14 -12.41 -15.60
C LEU A 238 -3.55 -11.76 -16.93
N LEU A 239 -4.08 -12.55 -17.86
CA LEU A 239 -4.59 -12.03 -19.13
C LEU A 239 -5.91 -11.27 -18.94
N ALA A 240 -6.80 -11.76 -18.06
CA ALA A 240 -8.01 -11.04 -17.69
C ALA A 240 -7.68 -9.69 -17.04
N GLU A 241 -6.67 -9.63 -16.17
CA GLU A 241 -6.20 -8.36 -15.59
C GLU A 241 -5.69 -7.40 -16.67
N HIS A 242 -4.85 -7.87 -17.59
CA HIS A 242 -4.38 -7.06 -18.74
C HIS A 242 -5.55 -6.41 -19.49
N LEU A 243 -6.57 -7.21 -19.83
CA LEU A 243 -7.72 -6.74 -20.59
C LEU A 243 -8.59 -5.78 -19.77
N ALA A 244 -8.83 -6.07 -18.49
CA ALA A 244 -9.57 -5.16 -17.59
C ALA A 244 -8.86 -3.82 -17.42
N LEU A 245 -7.55 -3.83 -17.21
CA LEU A 245 -6.74 -2.62 -17.11
C LEU A 245 -6.73 -1.84 -18.44
N SER A 246 -6.72 -2.51 -19.59
CA SER A 246 -6.83 -1.86 -20.90
C SER A 246 -8.17 -1.13 -21.09
N VAL A 247 -9.27 -1.68 -20.55
CA VAL A 247 -10.60 -1.03 -20.55
C VAL A 247 -10.59 0.23 -19.69
N LEU A 248 -9.83 0.23 -18.60
CA LEU A 248 -9.64 1.37 -17.71
C LEU A 248 -8.56 2.35 -18.22
N GLY A 249 -7.99 2.13 -19.40
CA GLY A 249 -7.00 3.03 -20.01
C GLY A 249 -5.57 2.87 -19.46
N VAL A 250 -5.27 1.80 -18.72
CA VAL A 250 -3.93 1.52 -18.20
C VAL A 250 -3.19 0.63 -19.20
N GLU A 251 -2.10 1.14 -19.75
CA GLU A 251 -1.26 0.39 -20.69
C GLU A 251 -0.43 -0.67 -19.94
N THR A 252 -0.67 -1.94 -20.25
CA THR A 252 0.07 -3.08 -19.68
C THR A 252 0.62 -3.97 -20.79
N GLY A 253 1.53 -4.89 -20.48
CA GLY A 253 2.05 -5.88 -21.45
C GLY A 253 1.93 -7.30 -20.95
N VAL A 254 1.67 -8.26 -21.83
CA VAL A 254 1.61 -9.70 -21.51
C VAL A 254 2.67 -10.45 -22.32
N PHE A 255 3.39 -11.34 -21.66
CA PHE A 255 4.45 -12.14 -22.27
C PHE A 255 4.35 -13.59 -21.81
N ASP A 256 4.34 -14.51 -22.76
CA ASP A 256 4.39 -15.95 -22.49
C ASP A 256 5.81 -16.46 -22.74
N LEU A 257 6.52 -16.81 -21.67
CA LEU A 257 7.94 -17.17 -21.70
C LEU A 257 8.18 -18.41 -20.84
N GLY A 258 8.74 -19.47 -21.43
CA GLY A 258 9.16 -20.67 -20.69
C GLY A 258 8.03 -21.37 -19.91
N GLY A 259 6.81 -21.40 -20.46
CA GLY A 259 5.63 -22.01 -19.82
C GLY A 259 4.96 -21.14 -18.75
N GLN A 260 5.46 -19.92 -18.52
CA GLN A 260 4.89 -18.94 -17.61
C GLN A 260 4.29 -17.77 -18.39
N ARG A 261 3.25 -17.16 -17.81
CA ARG A 261 2.75 -15.86 -18.25
C ARG A 261 3.24 -14.77 -17.33
N PHE A 262 3.62 -13.64 -17.92
CA PHE A 262 4.08 -12.44 -17.23
C PHE A 262 3.17 -11.26 -17.62
N LEU A 263 2.72 -10.50 -16.63
CA LEU A 263 1.99 -9.24 -16.80
C LEU A 263 2.88 -8.09 -16.33
N GLU A 264 3.26 -7.21 -17.24
CA GLU A 264 3.92 -5.94 -16.95
C GLU A 264 2.89 -4.85 -16.67
N VAL A 265 2.92 -4.31 -15.45
CA VAL A 265 2.11 -3.16 -15.03
C VAL A 265 3.02 -1.97 -14.75
N PRO A 266 2.80 -0.79 -15.36
CA PRO A 266 3.57 0.41 -15.04
C PRO A 266 3.47 0.78 -13.56
N ARG A 267 4.60 1.17 -12.96
CA ARG A 267 4.61 1.71 -11.60
C ARG A 267 4.26 3.20 -11.62
N PHE A 268 3.07 3.55 -11.14
CA PHE A 268 2.65 4.96 -11.03
C PHE A 268 3.39 5.74 -9.92
N ASP A 269 4.15 5.07 -9.05
CA ASP A 269 4.94 5.68 -7.98
C ASP A 269 6.39 5.99 -8.38
N ARG A 270 6.70 5.90 -9.68
CA ARG A 270 8.03 6.10 -10.27
C ARG A 270 7.93 7.02 -11.49
N VAL A 271 8.94 7.87 -11.69
CA VAL A 271 9.05 8.81 -12.82
C VAL A 271 10.48 8.80 -13.35
N GLY A 272 10.65 8.65 -14.66
CA GLY A 272 11.98 8.59 -15.28
C GLY A 272 12.83 7.47 -14.67
N GLN A 273 14.11 7.74 -14.42
CA GLN A 273 15.03 6.77 -13.83
C GLN A 273 14.98 6.76 -12.30
N PHE A 274 14.91 7.94 -11.67
CA PHE A 274 15.07 8.10 -10.22
C PHE A 274 13.90 8.82 -9.53
N GLY A 275 13.01 9.43 -10.29
CA GLY A 275 11.86 10.16 -9.76
C GLY A 275 10.86 9.26 -9.04
N ARG A 276 10.24 9.79 -7.99
CA ARG A 276 9.25 9.07 -7.19
C ARG A 276 8.04 9.93 -6.85
N ILE A 277 6.91 9.28 -6.68
CA ILE A 277 5.65 9.91 -6.27
C ILE A 277 5.17 9.24 -4.98
N GLY A 278 4.66 10.02 -4.03
CA GLY A 278 4.13 9.47 -2.79
C GLY A 278 2.85 8.66 -3.06
N VAL A 279 2.66 7.57 -2.33
CA VAL A 279 1.48 6.69 -2.45
C VAL A 279 0.84 6.56 -1.09
N LEU A 280 -0.49 6.67 -1.07
CA LEU A 280 -1.31 6.52 0.12
C LEU A 280 -2.50 5.62 -0.24
N SER A 281 -2.56 4.40 0.30
CA SER A 281 -3.71 3.53 0.09
C SER A 281 -4.96 4.07 0.78
N LEU A 282 -6.13 3.71 0.29
CA LEU A 282 -7.39 4.03 0.96
C LEU A 282 -7.41 3.47 2.39
N ARG A 283 -6.76 2.33 2.63
CA ARG A 283 -6.59 1.73 3.96
C ARG A 283 -5.81 2.66 4.90
N ALA A 284 -4.74 3.28 4.42
CA ALA A 284 -3.95 4.23 5.21
C ALA A 284 -4.75 5.51 5.53
N LEU A 285 -5.51 6.02 4.54
CA LEU A 285 -6.35 7.21 4.73
C LEU A 285 -7.56 6.92 5.64
N ASP A 286 -8.20 5.77 5.49
CA ASP A 286 -9.29 5.34 6.35
C ASP A 286 -8.82 5.22 7.80
N ALA A 287 -7.68 4.54 8.04
CA ALA A 287 -7.15 4.36 9.39
C ALA A 287 -6.85 5.68 10.12
N GLU A 288 -6.44 6.72 9.38
CA GLU A 288 -6.12 8.03 9.96
C GLU A 288 -7.34 8.94 10.10
N PHE A 289 -8.18 9.03 9.07
CA PHE A 289 -9.17 10.11 8.98
C PHE A 289 -10.61 9.66 9.24
N ILE A 290 -10.94 8.38 8.98
CA ILE A 290 -12.35 7.93 9.00
C ILE A 290 -12.62 6.84 10.04
N GLY A 291 -11.79 5.80 10.08
CA GLY A 291 -11.91 4.67 11.01
C GLY A 291 -13.07 3.72 10.71
N ASN A 292 -13.42 3.50 9.44
CA ASN A 292 -14.55 2.66 9.03
C ASN A 292 -14.16 1.59 7.99
N ALA A 293 -13.29 0.67 8.41
CA ALA A 293 -12.68 -0.36 7.56
C ALA A 293 -13.67 -1.31 6.84
N SER A 294 -14.94 -1.37 7.26
CA SER A 294 -15.98 -2.19 6.63
C SER A 294 -16.76 -1.47 5.52
N ALA A 295 -16.60 -0.15 5.39
CA ALA A 295 -17.29 0.61 4.37
C ALA A 295 -16.71 0.35 2.97
N PRO A 296 -17.56 0.35 1.92
CA PRO A 296 -17.09 0.22 0.55
C PRO A 296 -16.30 1.48 0.14
N TRP A 297 -15.43 1.34 -0.87
CA TRP A 297 -14.57 2.43 -1.33
C TRP A 297 -15.33 3.74 -1.59
N PRO A 298 -16.48 3.75 -2.30
CA PRO A 298 -17.16 5.00 -2.64
C PRO A 298 -17.60 5.78 -1.40
N SER A 299 -18.03 5.09 -0.34
CA SER A 299 -18.40 5.73 0.93
C SER A 299 -17.21 6.34 1.66
N LEU A 300 -16.06 5.67 1.66
CA LEU A 300 -14.85 6.19 2.29
C LEU A 300 -14.30 7.40 1.52
N VAL A 301 -14.24 7.30 0.19
CA VAL A 301 -13.70 8.36 -0.66
C VAL A 301 -14.59 9.61 -0.63
N SER A 302 -15.93 9.47 -0.63
CA SER A 302 -16.83 10.61 -0.47
C SER A 302 -16.61 11.38 0.85
N ARG A 303 -16.33 10.68 1.95
CA ARG A 303 -16.02 11.34 3.24
C ARG A 303 -14.68 12.04 3.20
N LEU A 304 -13.65 11.38 2.66
CA LEU A 304 -12.33 11.97 2.50
C LEU A 304 -12.35 13.22 1.59
N ALA A 305 -13.16 13.23 0.54
CA ALA A 305 -13.34 14.38 -0.33
C ALA A 305 -14.06 15.53 0.39
N ALA A 306 -15.14 15.22 1.12
CA ALA A 306 -15.86 16.21 1.93
C ALA A 306 -14.98 16.88 3.00
N GLU A 307 -13.96 16.18 3.50
CA GLU A 307 -12.96 16.69 4.45
C GLU A 307 -11.72 17.30 3.76
N GLY A 308 -11.71 17.42 2.44
CA GLY A 308 -10.64 18.03 1.64
C GLY A 308 -9.32 17.24 1.64
N HIS A 309 -9.37 15.93 1.91
CA HIS A 309 -8.19 15.07 1.93
C HIS A 309 -7.83 14.52 0.56
N VAL A 310 -8.83 14.22 -0.27
CA VAL A 310 -8.68 13.74 -1.64
C VAL A 310 -9.45 14.66 -2.58
N ASP A 311 -9.11 14.66 -3.86
CA ASP A 311 -9.80 15.48 -4.87
C ASP A 311 -11.26 15.03 -5.04
N ASP A 312 -12.16 15.98 -5.31
CA ASP A 312 -13.58 15.70 -5.55
C ASP A 312 -13.77 14.72 -6.73
N ASP A 313 -12.94 14.84 -7.77
CA ASP A 313 -12.94 13.94 -8.93
C ASP A 313 -12.62 12.47 -8.55
N ALA A 314 -11.95 12.25 -7.41
CA ALA A 314 -11.65 10.90 -6.93
C ALA A 314 -12.93 10.14 -6.53
N VAL A 315 -14.01 10.84 -6.15
CA VAL A 315 -15.28 10.22 -5.76
C VAL A 315 -15.88 9.45 -6.93
N ALA A 316 -16.02 10.10 -8.08
CA ALA A 316 -16.56 9.48 -9.29
C ALA A 316 -15.65 8.34 -9.77
N GLY A 317 -14.32 8.54 -9.75
CA GLY A 317 -13.35 7.53 -10.13
C GLY A 317 -13.42 6.27 -9.24
N ALA A 318 -13.44 6.44 -7.92
CA ALA A 318 -13.52 5.32 -6.98
C ALA A 318 -14.86 4.56 -7.09
N ALA A 319 -15.96 5.28 -7.28
CA ALA A 319 -17.28 4.70 -7.52
C ALA A 319 -17.32 3.86 -8.81
N LEU A 320 -16.75 4.39 -9.91
CA LEU A 320 -16.66 3.69 -11.18
C LEU A 320 -15.80 2.42 -11.07
N LEU A 321 -14.63 2.49 -10.43
CA LEU A 321 -13.75 1.34 -10.24
C LEU A 321 -14.40 0.25 -9.38
N TRP A 322 -15.08 0.63 -8.30
CA TRP A 322 -15.84 -0.30 -7.45
C TRP A 322 -16.96 -1.00 -8.22
N ALA A 323 -17.72 -0.23 -9.00
CA ALA A 323 -18.82 -0.75 -9.81
C ALA A 323 -18.32 -1.68 -10.92
N PHE A 324 -17.27 -1.28 -11.65
CA PHE A 324 -16.66 -2.10 -12.70
C PHE A 324 -16.07 -3.39 -12.12
N GLY A 325 -15.31 -3.31 -11.02
CA GLY A 325 -14.78 -4.47 -10.32
C GLY A 325 -15.88 -5.44 -9.88
N THR A 326 -16.98 -4.94 -9.30
CA THR A 326 -18.16 -5.75 -8.97
C THR A 326 -18.73 -6.50 -10.19
N LEU A 327 -18.85 -5.81 -11.32
CA LEU A 327 -19.45 -6.35 -12.54
C LEU A 327 -18.57 -7.38 -13.24
N ILE A 328 -17.24 -7.31 -13.11
CA ILE A 328 -16.37 -8.34 -13.67
C ILE A 328 -16.12 -9.51 -12.70
N GLY A 329 -16.70 -9.48 -11.49
CA GLY A 329 -16.48 -10.52 -10.48
C GLY A 329 -15.16 -10.37 -9.72
N ASN A 330 -14.66 -9.15 -9.56
CA ASN A 330 -13.53 -8.87 -8.67
C ASN A 330 -13.99 -8.94 -7.21
N THR A 331 -13.60 -10.01 -6.51
CA THR A 331 -13.91 -10.22 -5.09
C THR A 331 -12.83 -9.71 -4.13
N ASP A 332 -11.73 -9.13 -4.65
CA ASP A 332 -10.57 -8.69 -3.86
C ASP A 332 -10.46 -7.14 -3.78
N MET A 333 -11.60 -6.45 -3.67
CA MET A 333 -11.66 -4.99 -3.61
C MET A 333 -11.52 -4.46 -2.17
N HIS A 334 -10.47 -4.83 -1.45
CA HIS A 334 -10.17 -4.27 -0.13
C HIS A 334 -9.52 -2.89 -0.23
N ALA A 335 -9.56 -2.06 0.83
CA ALA A 335 -9.03 -0.69 0.81
C ALA A 335 -7.51 -0.54 0.53
N GLY A 336 -6.78 -1.65 0.38
CA GLY A 336 -5.37 -1.64 -0.06
C GLY A 336 -5.22 -1.64 -1.59
N ASN A 337 -6.29 -1.97 -2.33
CA ASN A 337 -6.31 -2.02 -3.80
C ASN A 337 -6.89 -0.75 -4.43
N LEU A 338 -7.06 0.32 -3.64
CA LEU A 338 -7.27 1.67 -4.10
C LEU A 338 -6.22 2.58 -3.46
N SER A 339 -5.59 3.44 -4.25
CA SER A 339 -4.55 4.35 -3.76
C SER A 339 -4.71 5.76 -4.30
N PHE A 340 -4.03 6.68 -3.65
CA PHE A 340 -3.93 8.08 -4.00
C PHE A 340 -2.46 8.48 -4.15
N VAL A 341 -2.19 9.41 -5.05
CA VAL A 341 -0.84 9.92 -5.29
C VAL A 341 -0.64 11.28 -4.63
N ASN A 342 0.54 11.43 -4.02
CA ASN A 342 1.01 12.66 -3.40
C ASN A 342 2.14 13.24 -4.26
N ARG A 343 1.75 14.10 -5.21
CA ARG A 343 2.67 14.96 -5.98
C ARG A 343 2.87 16.32 -5.29
N HIS A 344 1.82 16.83 -4.66
CA HIS A 344 1.78 18.11 -3.97
C HIS A 344 1.16 17.94 -2.57
N ALA A 345 0.85 19.06 -1.89
CA ALA A 345 0.03 19.01 -0.70
C ALA A 345 -1.39 18.49 -1.02
N ARG A 346 -2.18 18.20 0.02
CA ARG A 346 -3.60 17.87 -0.12
C ARG A 346 -4.33 18.95 -0.94
N PRO A 347 -5.37 18.57 -1.70
CA PRO A 347 -5.97 17.23 -1.82
C PRO A 347 -5.11 16.21 -2.60
N TYR A 348 -5.30 14.92 -2.30
CA TYR A 348 -4.62 13.82 -3.01
C TYR A 348 -5.44 13.31 -4.21
N GLN A 349 -4.74 13.08 -5.32
CA GLN A 349 -5.33 12.60 -6.56
C GLN A 349 -5.49 11.07 -6.54
N LEU A 350 -6.59 10.56 -7.12
CA LEU A 350 -6.77 9.13 -7.30
C LEU A 350 -5.64 8.54 -8.18
N ALA A 351 -5.02 7.45 -7.75
CA ALA A 351 -4.00 6.76 -8.53
C ALA A 351 -4.63 5.99 -9.71
N PRO A 352 -3.86 5.69 -10.77
CA PRO A 352 -4.29 4.76 -11.81
C PRO A 352 -4.71 3.40 -11.24
N ALA A 353 -5.66 2.73 -11.91
CA ALA A 353 -6.14 1.42 -11.48
C ALA A 353 -5.04 0.34 -11.54
N TYR A 354 -5.07 -0.60 -10.59
CA TYR A 354 -4.19 -1.77 -10.51
C TYR A 354 -4.92 -2.90 -9.77
N ASP A 355 -4.49 -4.16 -9.94
CA ASP A 355 -5.13 -5.33 -9.30
C ASP A 355 -6.66 -5.41 -9.61
N VAL A 356 -7.04 -5.10 -10.85
CA VAL A 356 -8.43 -5.19 -11.33
C VAL A 356 -8.58 -6.43 -12.21
N LEU A 357 -9.13 -7.50 -11.64
CA LEU A 357 -9.28 -8.79 -12.30
C LEU A 357 -10.42 -9.61 -11.66
N PRO A 358 -10.98 -10.62 -12.36
CA PRO A 358 -12.13 -11.38 -11.87
C PRO A 358 -11.71 -12.41 -10.81
N MET A 359 -11.32 -11.94 -9.63
CA MET A 359 -10.80 -12.76 -8.52
C MET A 359 -11.79 -13.80 -7.99
N GLY A 360 -13.09 -13.71 -8.32
CA GLY A 360 -14.05 -14.77 -8.05
C GLY A 360 -13.71 -16.11 -8.69
N PHE A 361 -12.81 -16.13 -9.69
CA PHE A 361 -12.29 -17.36 -10.30
C PHE A 361 -10.88 -17.75 -9.83
N ALA A 362 -10.31 -17.05 -8.84
CA ALA A 362 -9.05 -17.46 -8.25
C ALA A 362 -9.18 -18.87 -7.66
N PRO A 363 -8.18 -19.75 -7.83
CA PRO A 363 -8.19 -21.07 -7.20
C PRO A 363 -8.33 -20.92 -5.68
N ALA A 364 -9.22 -21.71 -5.07
CA ALA A 364 -9.41 -21.69 -3.62
C ALA A 364 -8.16 -22.16 -2.87
N SER A 365 -8.08 -21.93 -1.55
CA SER A 365 -6.94 -22.36 -0.70
C SER A 365 -6.63 -23.87 -0.75
N GLY A 366 -7.58 -24.71 -1.14
CA GLY A 366 -7.39 -26.14 -1.38
C GLY A 366 -7.01 -26.52 -2.82
N GLY A 367 -6.83 -25.55 -3.72
CA GLY A 367 -6.58 -25.75 -5.15
C GLY A 367 -7.84 -26.01 -5.99
N ALA A 368 -9.03 -25.90 -5.41
CA ALA A 368 -10.28 -26.10 -6.14
C ALA A 368 -10.48 -24.99 -7.19
N ILE A 369 -10.86 -25.38 -8.41
CA ILE A 369 -11.16 -24.47 -9.51
C ILE A 369 -12.60 -24.00 -9.40
N VAL A 370 -12.79 -22.68 -9.45
CA VAL A 370 -14.09 -22.01 -9.38
C VAL A 370 -14.44 -21.48 -10.76
N ASN A 371 -15.64 -21.82 -11.25
CA ASN A 371 -16.14 -21.40 -12.56
C ASN A 371 -17.46 -20.62 -12.49
N THR A 372 -17.88 -20.21 -11.30
CA THR A 372 -19.18 -19.56 -11.06
C THR A 372 -18.97 -18.27 -10.28
N LEU A 373 -19.81 -17.27 -10.54
CA LEU A 373 -19.87 -16.04 -9.75
C LEU A 373 -21.19 -15.96 -8.97
N PRO A 374 -21.18 -15.49 -7.72
CA PRO A 374 -22.42 -15.09 -7.05
C PRO A 374 -22.98 -13.81 -7.70
N PRO A 375 -24.31 -13.56 -7.63
CA PRO A 375 -24.90 -12.37 -8.21
C PRO A 375 -24.25 -11.07 -7.72
N ALA A 376 -24.04 -10.11 -8.64
CA ALA A 376 -23.45 -8.82 -8.32
C ALA A 376 -24.17 -8.11 -7.16
N SER A 377 -23.42 -7.60 -6.18
CA SER A 377 -23.98 -6.82 -5.07
C SER A 377 -23.95 -5.33 -5.44
N LEU A 378 -25.12 -4.78 -5.80
CA LEU A 378 -25.24 -3.37 -6.18
C LEU A 378 -25.30 -2.50 -4.91
N SER A 379 -24.16 -1.94 -4.51
CA SER A 379 -24.07 -1.06 -3.34
C SER A 379 -24.86 0.23 -3.54
N ALA A 380 -25.60 0.65 -2.51
CA ALA A 380 -26.28 1.94 -2.46
C ALA A 380 -25.32 3.14 -2.39
N SER A 381 -24.03 2.90 -2.17
CA SER A 381 -22.98 3.94 -2.20
C SER A 381 -22.58 4.37 -3.61
N VAL A 382 -23.11 3.72 -4.64
CA VAL A 382 -22.88 4.03 -6.05
C VAL A 382 -24.22 4.39 -6.68
N ASP A 383 -24.27 5.55 -7.33
CA ASP A 383 -25.48 6.02 -8.01
C ASP A 383 -25.78 5.23 -9.30
N GLY A 384 -27.02 5.38 -9.80
CA GLY A 384 -27.48 4.66 -11.00
C GLY A 384 -26.70 5.03 -12.26
N GLU A 385 -26.24 6.28 -12.39
CA GLU A 385 -25.47 6.72 -13.55
C GLU A 385 -24.10 6.03 -13.61
N THR A 386 -23.41 5.94 -12.47
CA THR A 386 -22.13 5.26 -12.33
C THR A 386 -22.25 3.77 -12.59
N TRP A 387 -23.33 3.12 -12.10
CA TRP A 387 -23.60 1.72 -12.45
C TRP A 387 -23.80 1.51 -13.95
N ARG A 388 -24.54 2.41 -14.63
CA ARG A 388 -24.72 2.34 -16.08
C ARG A 388 -23.41 2.61 -16.84
N ALA A 389 -22.54 3.48 -16.32
CA ALA A 389 -21.22 3.72 -16.88
C ALA A 389 -20.30 2.50 -16.73
N ALA A 390 -20.24 1.91 -15.54
CA ALA A 390 -19.50 0.69 -15.26
C ALA A 390 -20.00 -0.49 -16.12
N LEU A 391 -21.31 -0.60 -16.35
CA LEU A 391 -21.89 -1.62 -17.22
C LEU A 391 -21.36 -1.52 -18.65
N ARG A 392 -21.24 -0.30 -19.21
CA ARG A 392 -20.63 -0.13 -20.55
C ARG A 392 -19.18 -0.60 -20.59
N LEU A 393 -18.40 -0.33 -19.54
CA LEU A 393 -17.02 -0.82 -19.44
C LEU A 393 -16.99 -2.35 -19.29
N ALA A 394 -17.88 -2.93 -18.49
CA ALA A 394 -18.00 -4.36 -18.31
C ALA A 394 -18.35 -5.07 -19.63
N GLU A 395 -19.24 -4.50 -20.45
CA GLU A 395 -19.54 -5.01 -21.79
C GLU A 395 -18.33 -5.00 -22.72
N ILE A 396 -17.54 -3.92 -22.71
CA ILE A 396 -16.28 -3.85 -23.46
C ILE A 396 -15.29 -4.92 -22.96
N PHE A 397 -15.21 -5.12 -21.65
CA PHE A 397 -14.37 -6.16 -21.06
C PHE A 397 -14.81 -7.56 -21.51
N VAL A 398 -16.10 -7.87 -21.50
CA VAL A 398 -16.59 -9.18 -21.97
C VAL A 398 -16.27 -9.41 -23.43
N ALA A 399 -16.52 -8.41 -24.29
CA ALA A 399 -16.16 -8.51 -25.71
C ALA A 399 -14.67 -8.82 -25.88
N LYS A 400 -13.80 -8.10 -25.16
CA LYS A 400 -12.35 -8.32 -25.20
C LYS A 400 -11.93 -9.72 -24.73
N ILE A 401 -12.50 -10.25 -23.66
CA ILE A 401 -12.13 -11.60 -23.19
C ILE A 401 -12.70 -12.70 -24.09
N SER A 402 -13.87 -12.49 -24.69
CA SER A 402 -14.48 -13.43 -25.65
C SER A 402 -13.71 -13.52 -26.96
N ASP A 403 -13.15 -12.40 -27.44
CA ASP A 403 -12.41 -12.33 -28.71
C ASP A 403 -10.91 -12.66 -28.56
N CYS A 404 -10.44 -13.00 -27.36
CA CYS A 404 -9.01 -13.21 -27.09
C CYS A 404 -8.60 -14.69 -27.14
N ASP A 405 -7.76 -15.05 -28.10
CA ASP A 405 -7.23 -16.41 -28.27
C ASP A 405 -6.23 -16.85 -27.18
N GLY A 406 -5.84 -15.94 -26.27
CA GLY A 406 -4.80 -16.18 -25.27
C GLY A 406 -5.26 -16.93 -24.01
N PHE A 407 -6.55 -17.23 -23.88
CA PHE A 407 -7.13 -17.96 -22.75
C PHE A 407 -7.07 -19.48 -22.95
N SER A 408 -6.97 -20.21 -21.84
CA SER A 408 -7.10 -21.66 -21.86
C SER A 408 -8.54 -22.09 -22.14
N SER A 409 -8.71 -23.30 -22.70
CA SER A 409 -10.05 -23.90 -22.88
C SER A 409 -10.78 -24.13 -21.56
N ARG A 410 -10.06 -24.26 -20.44
CA ARG A 410 -10.66 -24.38 -19.10
C ARG A 410 -11.19 -23.07 -18.56
N PHE A 411 -10.91 -21.94 -19.21
CA PHE A 411 -11.42 -20.63 -18.84
C PHE A 411 -12.73 -20.26 -19.55
N SER A 412 -13.12 -20.97 -20.61
CA SER A 412 -14.37 -20.70 -21.35
C SER A 412 -15.62 -20.66 -20.44
N PRO A 413 -15.81 -21.59 -19.48
CA PRO A 413 -16.95 -21.51 -18.55
C PRO A 413 -16.97 -20.23 -17.70
N CYS A 414 -15.80 -19.61 -17.47
CA CYS A 414 -15.71 -18.38 -16.68
C CYS A 414 -16.08 -17.15 -17.49
N ILE A 415 -15.74 -17.14 -18.79
CA ILE A 415 -16.20 -16.10 -19.71
C ILE A 415 -17.74 -16.15 -19.80
N GLU A 416 -18.32 -17.35 -19.91
CA GLU A 416 -19.77 -17.55 -19.85
C GLU A 416 -20.37 -17.07 -18.52
N ALA A 417 -19.74 -17.41 -17.39
CA ALA A 417 -20.19 -16.97 -16.07
C ALA A 417 -20.12 -15.44 -15.89
N ILE A 418 -19.09 -14.77 -16.42
CA ILE A 418 -18.99 -13.30 -16.41
C ILE A 418 -20.12 -12.69 -17.24
N ARG A 419 -20.38 -13.21 -18.45
CA ARG A 419 -21.49 -12.75 -19.31
C ARG A 419 -22.83 -12.84 -18.57
N GLN A 420 -23.15 -14.02 -18.03
CA GLN A 420 -24.40 -14.21 -17.27
C GLN A 420 -24.49 -13.27 -16.07
N HIS A 421 -23.41 -13.13 -15.30
CA HIS A 421 -23.35 -12.25 -14.13
C HIS A 421 -23.62 -10.78 -14.49
N ILE A 422 -23.10 -10.32 -15.63
CA ILE A 422 -23.33 -8.96 -16.16
C ILE A 422 -24.77 -8.81 -16.66
N ASP A 423 -25.31 -9.78 -17.40
CA ASP A 423 -26.71 -9.73 -17.88
C ASP A 423 -27.71 -9.64 -16.72
N GLU A 424 -27.49 -10.43 -15.65
CA GLU A 424 -28.29 -10.38 -14.42
C GLU A 424 -28.14 -9.05 -13.67
N ALA A 425 -26.94 -8.46 -13.67
CA ALA A 425 -26.71 -7.14 -13.09
C ALA A 425 -27.39 -6.04 -13.93
N ALA A 426 -27.35 -6.12 -15.26
CA ALA A 426 -27.94 -5.15 -16.17
C ALA A 426 -29.45 -4.99 -15.95
N ILE A 427 -30.19 -6.10 -15.75
CA ILE A 427 -31.62 -6.09 -15.44
C ILE A 427 -31.91 -5.31 -14.15
N ARG A 428 -31.05 -5.44 -13.14
CA ARG A 428 -31.19 -4.75 -11.85
C ARG A 428 -30.76 -3.28 -11.95
N ILE A 429 -29.68 -2.98 -12.67
CA ILE A 429 -29.18 -1.62 -12.93
C ILE A 429 -30.22 -0.79 -13.69
N ALA A 430 -30.97 -1.40 -14.63
CA ALA A 430 -32.04 -0.72 -15.36
C ALA A 430 -33.18 -0.20 -14.47
N ARG A 431 -33.28 -0.69 -13.23
CA ARG A 431 -34.27 -0.27 -12.22
C ARG A 431 -33.74 0.78 -11.24
N LEU A 432 -32.44 1.08 -11.27
CA LEU A 432 -31.87 2.17 -10.49
C LEU A 432 -32.34 3.49 -11.11
N GLY A 433 -32.96 4.35 -10.29
CA GLY A 433 -33.40 5.70 -10.68
C GLY A 433 -32.23 6.57 -11.07
#